data_AF-A0A8J6A7F5-F1
#
_entry.id   AF-A0A8J6A7F5-F1
#
_cell.length_a   1.000
_cell.length_b   1.000
_cell.length_c   1.000
_cell.angle_alpha   90.00
_cell.angle_beta   90.00
_cell.angle_gamma   90.00
#
_symmetry.space_group_name_H-M   'P 1'
#
loop_
_entity.id
_entity.type
_entity.pdbx_description
1 polymer ?
#
loop_
_entity_poly.entity_id
_entity_poly.type
_entity_poly.pdbx_seq_one_letter_code
_entity_poly.pdbx_strand_id
1 'polypeptide(L)'
;MPTLECSQHRSSHSSGILMTPPTYARVQHRYAHLRMPTLECSQHRSGSLHSQLDEEEERRKRRREKNKVAAARCRNKKKERTEFLQRESERLELMNAELKTQIEELKQERQQLILMLNRHRPTCIVRTDSVKTPESEGNPLLEQLEKK
;
A
#
# COMPACT_ATOMS: atom_id res chain seq x y z
N MET A 1 24.11 -20.08 16.61
CA MET A 1 23.02 -21.06 16.69
C MET A 1 22.63 -21.23 18.15
N PRO A 2 21.50 -20.65 18.58
CA PRO A 2 20.81 -21.17 19.75
C PRO A 2 19.35 -21.53 19.42
N THR A 3 18.98 -22.63 20.05
CA THR A 3 17.70 -23.32 20.08
C THR A 3 16.66 -22.60 20.94
N LEU A 4 15.39 -22.84 20.58
CA LEU A 4 14.20 -22.99 21.42
C LEU A 4 14.36 -22.66 22.93
N GLU A 5 13.50 -21.77 23.46
CA GLU A 5 12.37 -22.22 24.29
C GLU A 5 11.35 -21.10 24.59
N CYS A 6 10.11 -21.56 24.75
CA CYS A 6 8.90 -20.85 25.08
C CYS A 6 8.78 -20.74 26.61
N SER A 7 8.50 -19.56 27.17
CA SER A 7 7.81 -19.49 28.47
C SER A 7 7.06 -18.17 28.67
N GLN A 8 5.74 -18.27 28.49
CA GLN A 8 4.70 -17.84 29.43
C GLN A 8 4.87 -16.49 30.15
N HIS A 9 3.98 -15.56 29.83
CA HIS A 9 3.34 -14.73 30.84
C HIS A 9 1.82 -14.67 30.58
N ARG A 10 1.08 -15.47 31.37
CA ARG A 10 -0.36 -15.34 31.56
C ARG A 10 -0.60 -14.39 32.73
N SER A 11 -1.52 -13.44 32.56
CA SER A 11 -2.36 -12.85 33.60
C SER A 11 -3.56 -12.26 32.86
N SER A 12 -4.63 -13.03 32.67
CA SER A 12 -5.77 -13.11 33.58
C SER A 12 -6.46 -11.77 33.77
N HIS A 13 -7.46 -11.45 32.94
CA HIS A 13 -8.68 -10.81 33.43
C HIS A 13 -9.90 -11.55 32.88
N SER A 14 -10.61 -12.11 33.85
CA SER A 14 -11.89 -12.76 33.76
C SER A 14 -12.97 -11.71 33.55
N SER A 15 -13.71 -11.82 32.44
CA SER A 15 -15.09 -11.34 32.36
C SER A 15 -15.88 -12.43 31.66
N GLY A 16 -16.62 -13.20 32.46
CA GLY A 16 -17.42 -14.32 32.01
C GLY A 16 -18.52 -13.86 31.06
N ILE A 17 -18.53 -14.44 29.86
CA ILE A 17 -19.72 -14.57 29.06
C ILE A 17 -19.95 -16.08 28.96
N LEU A 18 -21.02 -16.57 29.59
CA LEU A 18 -21.51 -17.93 29.39
C LEU A 18 -21.89 -18.09 27.91
N MET A 19 -20.99 -18.66 27.11
CA MET A 19 -21.29 -19.13 25.77
C MET A 19 -21.71 -20.60 25.88
N THR A 20 -23.00 -20.84 25.86
CA THR A 20 -23.58 -22.16 25.66
C THR A 20 -23.19 -22.70 24.27
N PRO A 21 -22.77 -23.96 24.14
CA PRO A 21 -22.59 -24.59 22.84
C PRO A 21 -23.96 -25.02 22.28
N PRO A 22 -24.20 -24.84 20.97
CA PRO A 22 -24.33 -26.04 20.15
C PRO A 22 -23.64 -25.85 18.79
N THR A 23 -22.30 -25.87 18.77
CA THR A 23 -21.55 -25.89 17.51
C THR A 23 -21.63 -27.21 16.76
N TYR A 24 -22.30 -28.24 17.31
CA TYR A 24 -22.49 -29.51 16.60
C TYR A 24 -23.67 -29.51 15.61
N ALA A 25 -24.72 -28.70 15.84
CA ALA A 25 -25.92 -28.71 14.98
C ALA A 25 -25.75 -27.94 13.66
N ARG A 26 -24.69 -27.13 13.51
CA ARG A 26 -24.45 -26.32 12.29
C ARG A 26 -23.49 -26.99 11.29
N VAL A 27 -22.95 -28.16 11.63
CA VAL A 27 -22.13 -28.96 10.71
C VAL A 27 -23.01 -29.86 9.84
N GLN A 28 -24.12 -30.39 10.36
CA GLN A 28 -24.98 -31.32 9.61
C GLN A 28 -25.67 -30.68 8.39
N HIS A 29 -26.10 -29.43 8.48
CA HIS A 29 -26.80 -28.76 7.38
C HIS A 29 -25.88 -28.48 6.16
N ARG A 30 -24.55 -28.44 6.37
CA ARG A 30 -23.58 -28.29 5.27
C ARG A 30 -23.26 -29.60 4.55
N TYR A 31 -23.42 -30.74 5.22
CA TYR A 31 -23.17 -32.07 4.63
C TYR A 31 -24.44 -32.78 4.16
N ALA A 32 -25.65 -32.25 4.44
CA ALA A 32 -26.91 -32.81 3.93
C ALA A 32 -27.00 -32.83 2.39
N HIS A 33 -26.29 -31.93 1.70
CA HIS A 33 -26.18 -31.92 0.23
C HIS A 33 -25.14 -32.90 -0.33
N LEU A 34 -24.28 -33.49 0.52
CA LEU A 34 -23.32 -34.53 0.12
C LEU A 34 -23.89 -35.95 0.23
N ARG A 35 -25.20 -36.11 0.43
CA ARG A 35 -25.88 -37.40 0.23
C ARG A 35 -25.88 -37.69 -1.27
N MET A 36 -24.88 -38.45 -1.71
CA MET A 36 -24.79 -38.98 -3.07
C MET A 36 -26.09 -39.70 -3.44
N PRO A 37 -26.77 -39.34 -4.53
CA PRO A 37 -27.87 -40.14 -5.03
C PRO A 37 -27.32 -41.52 -5.37
N THR A 38 -27.97 -42.55 -4.83
CA THR A 38 -27.69 -43.95 -5.16
C THR A 38 -27.73 -44.14 -6.67
N LEU A 39 -26.68 -44.78 -7.20
CA LEU A 39 -26.54 -45.20 -8.59
C LEU A 39 -27.63 -46.23 -8.92
N GLU A 40 -28.84 -45.78 -9.26
CA GLU A 40 -29.80 -46.61 -9.97
C GLU A 40 -29.55 -46.51 -11.47
N CYS A 41 -29.13 -47.65 -12.03
CA CYS A 41 -28.93 -47.90 -13.43
C CYS A 41 -30.28 -47.81 -14.17
N SER A 42 -30.57 -46.66 -14.79
CA SER A 42 -31.64 -46.54 -15.79
C SER A 42 -31.01 -46.28 -17.16
N GLN A 43 -30.65 -47.37 -17.81
CA GLN A 43 -30.29 -47.41 -19.23
C GLN A 43 -31.54 -47.00 -20.02
N HIS A 44 -31.69 -45.75 -20.47
CA HIS A 44 -32.49 -45.34 -21.65
C HIS A 44 -32.51 -43.80 -21.84
N ARG A 45 -31.33 -43.14 -21.90
CA ARG A 45 -31.19 -41.74 -22.41
C ARG A 45 -29.77 -41.36 -22.85
N SER A 46 -28.96 -42.34 -23.27
CA SER A 46 -27.52 -42.18 -23.49
C SER A 46 -27.13 -41.27 -24.68
N GLY A 47 -28.01 -41.06 -25.67
CA GLY A 47 -27.68 -40.22 -26.83
C GLY A 47 -27.82 -38.70 -26.60
N SER A 48 -28.78 -38.27 -25.77
CA SER A 48 -29.06 -36.84 -25.53
C SER A 48 -28.25 -36.24 -24.38
N LEU A 49 -27.78 -37.08 -23.44
CA LEU A 49 -26.96 -36.63 -22.31
C LEU A 49 -25.52 -36.31 -22.74
N HIS A 50 -24.96 -37.06 -23.70
CA HIS A 50 -23.59 -36.80 -24.18
C HIS A 50 -23.47 -35.43 -24.85
N SER A 51 -24.41 -35.07 -25.72
CA SER A 51 -24.46 -33.73 -26.34
C SER A 51 -24.61 -32.61 -25.30
N GLN A 52 -25.41 -32.83 -24.25
CA GLN A 52 -25.55 -31.84 -23.16
C GLN A 52 -24.28 -31.73 -22.30
N LEU A 53 -23.58 -32.84 -22.07
CA LEU A 53 -22.30 -32.87 -21.34
C LEU A 53 -21.20 -32.16 -22.13
N ASP A 54 -21.15 -32.36 -23.45
CA ASP A 54 -20.17 -31.72 -24.33
C ASP A 54 -20.43 -30.20 -24.41
N GLU A 55 -21.69 -29.78 -24.52
CA GLU A 55 -22.08 -28.38 -24.44
C GLU A 55 -21.78 -27.74 -23.07
N GLU A 56 -21.96 -28.49 -21.99
CA GLU A 56 -21.62 -28.05 -20.64
C GLU A 56 -20.10 -27.93 -20.44
N GLU A 57 -19.32 -28.86 -21.00
CA GLU A 57 -17.86 -28.81 -21.00
C GLU A 57 -17.33 -27.60 -21.76
N GLU A 58 -17.84 -27.32 -22.95
CA GLU A 58 -17.50 -26.13 -23.72
C GLU A 58 -17.88 -24.83 -23.00
N ARG A 59 -19.05 -24.81 -22.34
CA ARG A 59 -19.45 -23.68 -21.47
C ARG A 59 -18.47 -23.48 -20.30
N ARG A 60 -18.03 -24.57 -19.67
CA ARG A 60 -17.04 -24.55 -18.58
C ARG A 60 -15.67 -24.08 -19.06
N LYS A 61 -15.24 -24.50 -20.25
CA LYS A 61 -14.01 -24.06 -20.92
C LYS A 61 -14.04 -22.56 -21.21
N ARG A 62 -15.13 -22.04 -21.80
CA ARG A 62 -15.32 -20.59 -22.03
C ARG A 62 -15.27 -19.78 -20.73
N ARG A 63 -15.85 -20.29 -19.64
CA ARG A 63 -15.77 -19.64 -18.32
C ARG A 63 -14.35 -19.61 -17.77
N ARG A 64 -13.61 -20.72 -17.88
CA ARG A 64 -12.20 -20.79 -17.47
C ARG A 64 -11.33 -19.82 -18.25
N GLU A 65 -11.51 -19.74 -19.57
CA GLU A 65 -10.73 -18.83 -20.41
C GLU A 65 -11.03 -17.36 -20.07
N LYS A 66 -12.31 -17.01 -19.86
CA LYS A 66 -12.69 -15.67 -19.37
C LYS A 66 -12.07 -15.36 -18.01
N ASN A 67 -12.10 -16.29 -17.07
CA ASN A 67 -11.51 -16.11 -15.74
C ASN A 67 -9.98 -15.98 -15.82
N LYS A 68 -9.32 -16.75 -16.68
CA LYS A 68 -7.88 -16.66 -16.94
C LYS A 68 -7.49 -15.26 -17.41
N VAL A 69 -8.22 -14.71 -18.40
CA VAL A 69 -7.99 -13.34 -18.89
C VAL A 69 -8.30 -12.31 -17.80
N ALA A 70 -9.39 -12.47 -17.04
CA ALA A 70 -9.74 -11.55 -15.95
C ALA A 70 -8.68 -11.54 -14.84
N ALA A 71 -8.16 -12.71 -14.46
CA ALA A 71 -7.09 -12.84 -13.47
C ALA A 71 -5.80 -12.20 -13.96
N ALA A 72 -5.43 -12.42 -15.23
CA ALA A 72 -4.27 -11.76 -15.84
C ALA A 72 -4.43 -10.23 -15.85
N ARG A 73 -5.59 -9.71 -16.27
CA ARG A 73 -5.89 -8.27 -16.24
C ARG A 73 -5.84 -7.68 -14.83
N CYS A 74 -6.35 -8.40 -13.83
CA CYS A 74 -6.29 -7.97 -12.43
C CYS A 74 -4.84 -7.88 -11.93
N ARG A 75 -4.02 -8.90 -12.22
CA ARG A 75 -2.59 -8.90 -11.89
C ARG A 75 -1.84 -7.77 -12.60
N ASN A 76 -2.07 -7.58 -13.90
CA ASN A 76 -1.44 -6.50 -14.67
C ASN A 76 -1.85 -5.12 -14.16
N LYS A 77 -3.14 -4.88 -13.91
CA LYS A 77 -3.61 -3.59 -13.37
C LYS A 77 -2.99 -3.29 -12.00
N LYS A 78 -2.83 -4.32 -11.15
CA LYS A 78 -2.13 -4.16 -9.87
C LYS A 78 -0.66 -3.81 -10.07
N LYS A 79 0.03 -4.52 -10.98
CA LYS A 79 1.43 -4.29 -11.34
C LYS A 79 1.66 -2.88 -11.91
N GLU A 80 0.87 -2.47 -12.90
CA GLU A 80 0.92 -1.13 -13.50
C GLU A 80 0.69 -0.04 -12.45
N ARG A 81 -0.27 -0.23 -11.54
CA ARG A 81 -0.52 0.72 -10.45
C ARG A 81 0.69 0.84 -9.51
N THR A 82 1.32 -0.28 -9.15
CA THR A 82 2.52 -0.24 -8.30
C THR A 82 3.70 0.39 -9.02
N GLU A 83 3.90 0.09 -10.30
CA GLU A 83 4.97 0.67 -11.13
C GLU A 83 4.77 2.17 -11.38
N PHE A 84 3.53 2.62 -11.52
CA PHE A 84 3.21 4.04 -11.61
C PHE A 84 3.56 4.77 -10.31
N LEU A 85 3.11 4.26 -9.16
CA LEU A 85 3.40 4.87 -7.87
C LEU A 85 4.90 4.89 -7.56
N GLN A 86 5.63 3.82 -7.91
CA GLN A 86 7.07 3.76 -7.72
C GLN A 86 7.80 4.82 -8.56
N ARG A 87 7.49 4.92 -9.85
CA ARG A 87 8.08 5.94 -10.73
C ARG A 87 7.74 7.36 -10.30
N GLU A 88 6.52 7.58 -9.81
CA GLU A 88 6.11 8.89 -9.31
C GLU A 88 6.85 9.24 -8.01
N SER A 89 7.08 8.28 -7.11
CA SER A 89 7.90 8.48 -5.92
C SER A 89 9.33 8.89 -6.29
N GLU A 90 9.97 8.12 -7.18
CA GLU A 90 11.33 8.40 -7.66
C GLU A 90 11.43 9.79 -8.32
N ARG A 91 10.44 10.14 -9.15
CA ARG A 91 10.37 11.47 -9.79
C ARG A 91 10.26 12.59 -8.76
N LEU A 92 9.41 12.43 -7.74
CA LEU A 92 9.24 13.43 -6.68
C LEU A 92 10.49 13.54 -5.80
N GLU A 93 11.17 12.43 -5.52
CA GLU A 93 12.44 12.42 -4.78
C GLU A 93 13.54 13.18 -5.53
N LEU A 94 13.66 12.96 -6.84
CA LEU A 94 14.60 13.70 -7.69
C LEU A 94 14.31 15.20 -7.70
N MET A 95 13.05 15.59 -7.91
CA MET A 95 12.66 17.00 -7.87
C MET A 95 12.89 17.62 -6.50
N ASN A 96 12.65 16.87 -5.41
CA ASN A 96 12.89 17.35 -4.06
C ASN A 96 14.39 17.61 -3.82
N ALA A 97 15.26 16.71 -4.29
CA ALA A 97 16.70 16.87 -4.19
C ALA A 97 17.20 18.08 -5.00
N GLU A 98 16.68 18.26 -6.22
CA GLU A 98 16.99 19.41 -7.06
C GLU A 98 16.57 20.73 -6.38
N LEU A 99 15.33 20.83 -5.91
CA LEU A 99 14.84 22.04 -5.22
C LEU A 99 15.62 22.33 -3.94
N LYS A 100 16.00 21.30 -3.16
CA LYS A 100 16.86 21.48 -1.98
C LYS A 100 18.23 22.05 -2.34
N THR A 101 18.80 21.59 -3.46
CA THR A 101 20.08 22.10 -3.97
C THR A 101 19.96 23.57 -4.35
N GLN A 102 18.93 23.94 -5.12
CA GLN A 102 18.66 25.33 -5.50
C GLN A 102 18.45 26.24 -4.28
N ILE A 103 17.73 25.77 -3.24
CA ILE A 103 17.55 26.50 -1.99
C ILE A 103 18.90 26.78 -1.33
N GLU A 104 19.79 25.79 -1.29
CA GLU A 104 21.10 25.93 -0.66
C GLU A 104 22.01 26.88 -1.45
N GLU A 105 22.03 26.79 -2.78
CA GLU A 105 22.76 27.72 -3.66
C GLU A 105 22.30 29.17 -3.43
N LEU A 106 20.99 29.42 -3.42
CA LEU A 106 20.42 30.75 -3.18
C LEU A 106 20.72 31.28 -1.78
N LYS A 107 20.73 30.41 -0.76
CA LYS A 107 21.14 30.78 0.60
C LYS A 107 22.60 31.21 0.64
N GLN A 108 23.49 30.48 -0.05
CA GLN A 108 24.90 30.82 -0.14
C GLN A 108 25.12 32.15 -0.86
N GLU A 109 24.44 32.38 -1.98
CA GLU A 109 24.50 33.65 -2.72
C GLU A 109 24.03 34.81 -1.84
N ARG A 110 22.89 34.66 -1.15
CA ARG A 110 22.40 35.64 -0.19
C ARG A 110 23.45 35.94 0.89
N GLN A 111 24.07 34.92 1.46
CA GLN A 111 25.09 35.09 2.50
C GLN A 111 26.31 35.86 1.98
N GLN A 112 26.75 35.56 0.76
CA GLN A 112 27.86 36.28 0.11
C GLN A 112 27.53 37.75 -0.12
N LEU A 113 26.33 38.05 -0.64
CA LEU A 113 25.88 39.43 -0.84
C LEU A 113 25.80 40.20 0.48
N ILE A 114 25.27 39.59 1.54
CA ILE A 114 25.23 40.19 2.88
C ILE A 114 26.65 40.49 3.38
N LEU A 115 27.59 39.57 3.20
CA LEU A 115 28.98 39.77 3.60
C LEU A 115 29.63 40.94 2.84
N MET A 116 29.40 41.03 1.53
CA MET A 116 29.89 42.15 0.71
C MET A 116 29.33 43.49 1.19
N LEU A 117 28.01 43.56 1.46
CA LEU A 117 27.36 44.76 1.97
C LEU A 117 27.90 45.15 3.35
N ASN A 118 28.07 44.19 4.26
CA ASN A 118 28.61 44.43 5.59
C ASN A 118 30.05 44.97 5.55
N ARG A 119 30.89 44.46 4.64
CA ARG A 119 32.25 44.98 4.42
C ARG A 119 32.25 46.40 3.88
N HIS A 120 31.32 46.74 2.99
CA HIS A 120 31.21 48.08 2.41
C HIS A 120 30.68 49.11 3.43
N ARG A 121 29.75 48.72 4.29
CA ARG A 121 29.05 49.58 5.26
C ARG A 121 29.92 50.57 6.05
N PRO A 122 31.07 50.21 6.65
CA PRO A 122 31.90 51.18 7.38
C PRO A 122 32.54 52.26 6.49
N THR A 123 32.65 52.00 5.18
CA THR A 123 33.20 52.94 4.19
C THR A 123 32.13 53.72 3.42
N CYS A 124 30.85 53.38 3.63
CA CYS A 124 29.75 54.00 2.90
C CYS A 124 29.47 55.42 3.40
N ILE A 125 29.45 56.37 2.47
CA ILE A 125 29.18 57.80 2.73
C ILE A 125 27.68 58.01 3.04
N VAL A 126 26.81 57.17 2.48
CA VAL A 126 25.36 57.17 2.74
C VAL A 126 25.08 56.26 3.94
N ARG A 127 25.29 56.76 5.16
CA ARG A 127 25.05 55.96 6.38
C ARG A 127 23.55 55.79 6.60
N THR A 128 23.01 54.65 6.16
CA THR A 128 21.67 54.18 6.57
C THR A 128 21.84 53.08 7.61
N ASP A 129 21.39 53.37 8.83
CA ASP A 129 21.63 52.54 10.01
C ASP A 129 20.67 51.33 10.07
N SER A 130 19.77 51.17 9.10
CA SER A 130 18.66 50.21 9.17
C SER A 130 18.74 49.12 8.11
N VAL A 131 19.58 48.11 8.35
CA VAL A 131 19.22 46.71 8.08
C VAL A 131 19.91 45.89 9.18
N LYS A 132 19.21 45.65 10.29
CA LYS A 132 19.48 44.47 11.12
C LYS A 132 18.65 43.37 10.49
N THR A 133 19.24 42.53 9.63
CA THR A 133 18.54 41.34 9.16
C THR A 133 18.42 40.38 10.34
N PRO A 134 17.22 40.08 10.87
CA PRO A 134 17.08 39.03 11.86
C PRO A 134 17.48 37.71 11.20
N GLU A 135 18.40 36.99 11.84
CA GLU A 135 19.01 35.75 11.34
C GLU A 135 18.07 34.53 11.39
N SER A 136 16.76 34.70 11.36
CA SER A 136 15.84 33.57 11.55
C SER A 136 14.51 33.81 10.83
N GLU A 137 14.51 33.65 9.52
CA GLU A 137 13.33 33.08 8.86
C GLU A 137 13.67 31.61 8.56
N GLY A 138 13.59 30.78 9.60
CA GLY A 138 13.45 29.36 9.41
C GLY A 138 12.23 29.14 8.51
N ASN A 139 12.41 28.42 7.41
CA ASN A 139 11.30 28.06 6.53
C ASN A 139 10.27 27.30 7.39
N PRO A 140 9.09 27.87 7.69
CA PRO A 140 8.16 27.28 8.67
C PRO A 140 7.72 25.87 8.27
N LEU A 141 7.80 25.57 6.97
CA LEU A 141 7.48 24.28 6.41
C LEU A 141 8.57 23.22 6.64
N LEU A 142 9.84 23.61 6.70
CA LEU A 142 10.95 22.71 6.97
C LEU A 142 10.99 22.30 8.45
N GLU A 143 10.70 23.26 9.34
CA GLU A 143 10.64 23.02 10.79
C GLU A 143 9.45 22.12 11.20
N GLN A 144 8.38 22.07 10.38
CA GLN A 144 7.26 21.15 10.57
C GLN A 144 7.56 19.72 10.11
N LEU A 145 8.52 19.53 9.20
CA LEU A 145 8.91 18.22 8.70
C LEU A 145 9.94 17.53 9.61
N GLU A 146 10.75 18.30 10.35
CA GLU A 146 11.73 17.77 11.32
C GLU A 146 11.09 17.32 12.66
N LYS A 147 9.85 17.74 12.95
CA LYS A 147 9.12 17.44 14.19
C LYS A 147 8.18 16.21 14.11
N LYS A 148 8.24 15.43 13.02
CA LYS A 148 7.46 14.19 12.84
C LYS A 148 8.38 13.00 12.69
#